data_AF-A0A973AAA0-F1
#
_entry.id   AF-A0A973AAA0-F1
#
_cell.length_a   1.000
_cell.length_b   1.000
_cell.length_c   1.000
_cell.angle_alpha   90.00
_cell.angle_beta   90.00
_cell.angle_gamma   90.00
#
_symmetry.space_group_name_H-M   'P 1'
#
loop_
_entity.id
_entity.type
_entity.pdbx_description
1 polymer ?
#
loop_
_entity_poly.entity_id
_entity_poly.type
_entity_poly.pdbx_seq_one_letter_code
_entity_poly.pdbx_strand_id
1 'polypeptide(L)'
;MTLFQNLGIIYYIIPFIQIIDNKIGLLFSILIGSKKYKVKIKGHTITFSTSQFMVMMDFIGVLRYCTSFNITSDRKIHLTLDLKNTFSVSLDNMSIEDENLIKTLFVGSRYGANFETQNIDFKQFRDKTLVIIEKNGKK
;
A
#
# COMPACT_ATOMS: atom_id res chain seq x y z
N MET A 1 -16.99 -13.01 6.81
CA MET A 1 -17.65 -12.00 5.96
C MET A 1 -18.76 -12.68 5.18
N THR A 2 -19.86 -11.98 4.93
CA THR A 2 -20.96 -12.49 4.09
C THR A 2 -20.60 -12.36 2.60
N LEU A 3 -21.27 -13.12 1.72
CA LEU A 3 -21.06 -13.02 0.28
C LEU A 3 -21.28 -11.59 -0.25
N PHE A 4 -22.30 -10.89 0.27
CA PHE A 4 -22.59 -9.51 -0.11
C PHE A 4 -21.47 -8.54 0.31
N GLN A 5 -20.90 -8.71 1.50
CA GLN A 5 -19.74 -7.94 1.93
C GLN A 5 -18.53 -8.19 1.02
N ASN A 6 -18.27 -9.44 0.64
CA ASN A 6 -17.17 -9.79 -0.26
C ASN A 6 -17.34 -9.16 -1.64
N LEU A 7 -18.56 -9.12 -2.18
CA LEU A 7 -18.87 -8.44 -3.45
C LEU A 7 -18.67 -6.92 -3.35
N GLY A 8 -19.12 -6.29 -2.26
CA GLY A 8 -18.88 -4.86 -2.02
C GLY A 8 -17.39 -4.53 -1.93
N ILE A 9 -16.60 -5.39 -1.29
CA ILE A 9 -15.15 -5.26 -1.22
C ILE A 9 -14.49 -5.39 -2.60
N ILE A 10 -14.90 -6.38 -3.39
CA ILE A 10 -14.42 -6.57 -4.76
C ILE A 10 -14.70 -5.31 -5.59
N TYR A 11 -15.88 -4.72 -5.45
CA TYR A 11 -16.21 -3.45 -6.11
C TYR A 11 -15.20 -2.34 -5.77
N TYR A 12 -14.76 -2.23 -4.51
CA TYR A 12 -13.76 -1.22 -4.10
C TYR A 12 -12.34 -1.51 -4.58
N ILE A 13 -11.94 -2.78 -4.78
CA ILE A 13 -10.56 -3.12 -5.18
C ILE A 13 -10.35 -3.05 -6.70
N ILE A 14 -11.42 -3.26 -7.49
CA ILE A 14 -11.37 -3.31 -8.96
C ILE A 14 -10.58 -2.15 -9.59
N PRO A 15 -10.74 -0.88 -9.18
CA PRO A 15 -9.99 0.23 -9.77
C PRO A 15 -8.47 0.12 -9.63
N PHE A 16 -7.99 -0.59 -8.60
CA PHE A 16 -6.57 -0.70 -8.25
C PHE A 16 -5.95 -2.03 -8.70
N ILE A 17 -6.77 -3.04 -9.03
CA ILE A 17 -6.34 -4.43 -9.22
C ILE A 17 -5.42 -4.67 -10.43
N GLN A 18 -5.38 -3.74 -11.40
CA GLN A 18 -4.67 -3.95 -12.66
C GLN A 18 -3.16 -4.16 -12.49
N ILE A 19 -2.58 -3.61 -11.42
CA ILE A 19 -1.16 -3.76 -11.09
C ILE A 19 -0.81 -5.15 -10.52
N ILE A 20 -1.81 -5.97 -10.21
CA ILE A 20 -1.66 -7.27 -9.56
C ILE A 20 -1.63 -8.39 -10.59
N ASP A 21 -0.55 -9.16 -10.62
CA ASP A 21 -0.30 -10.23 -11.58
C ASP A 21 -1.38 -11.32 -11.46
N ASN A 22 -1.71 -11.72 -10.23
CA ASN A 22 -2.70 -12.75 -9.94
C ASN A 22 -4.10 -12.20 -9.62
N LYS A 23 -4.50 -11.07 -10.25
CA LYS A 23 -5.78 -10.38 -9.99
C LYS A 23 -7.01 -11.31 -9.89
N ILE A 24 -7.20 -12.23 -10.84
CA ILE A 24 -8.34 -13.16 -10.83
C ILE A 24 -8.31 -14.06 -9.57
N GLY A 25 -7.14 -14.62 -9.25
CA GLY A 25 -6.96 -15.46 -8.07
C GLY A 25 -7.16 -14.68 -6.76
N LEU A 26 -6.74 -13.41 -6.72
CA LEU A 26 -6.98 -12.54 -5.57
C LEU A 26 -8.48 -12.26 -5.40
N LEU A 27 -9.18 -11.86 -6.47
CA LEU A 27 -10.63 -11.62 -6.44
C LEU A 27 -11.40 -12.87 -6.01
N PHE A 28 -11.03 -14.03 -6.52
CA PHE A 28 -11.63 -15.31 -6.12
C PHE A 28 -11.39 -15.60 -4.63
N SER A 29 -10.16 -15.36 -4.13
CA SER A 29 -9.83 -15.57 -2.71
C SER A 29 -10.63 -14.66 -1.77
N ILE A 30 -10.94 -13.43 -2.21
CA ILE A 30 -11.81 -12.49 -1.49
C ILE A 30 -13.26 -12.98 -1.53
N LEU A 31 -13.75 -13.42 -2.70
CA LEU A 31 -15.12 -13.89 -2.88
C LEU A 31 -15.46 -15.06 -1.95
N ILE A 32 -14.54 -16.03 -1.81
CA ILE A 32 -14.72 -17.21 -0.94
C ILE A 32 -14.37 -16.95 0.54
N GLY A 33 -13.92 -15.74 0.90
CA GLY A 33 -13.55 -15.40 2.28
C GLY A 33 -12.32 -16.15 2.80
N SER A 34 -11.27 -16.27 1.98
CA SER A 34 -10.02 -16.95 2.34
C SER A 34 -9.38 -16.37 3.62
N LYS A 35 -8.73 -17.24 4.41
CA LYS A 35 -7.96 -16.84 5.61
C LYS A 35 -6.66 -16.09 5.27
N LYS A 36 -6.18 -16.28 4.05
CA LYS A 36 -4.93 -15.69 3.55
C LYS A 36 -5.16 -15.18 2.13
N TYR A 37 -4.68 -13.98 1.86
CA TYR A 37 -4.74 -13.35 0.54
C TYR A 37 -3.32 -13.27 -0.01
N LYS A 38 -3.13 -13.78 -1.23
CA LYS A 38 -1.85 -13.74 -1.92
C LYS A 38 -1.89 -12.65 -2.98
N VAL A 39 -1.03 -11.67 -2.83
CA VAL A 39 -0.83 -10.59 -3.81
C VAL A 39 0.46 -10.88 -4.56
N LYS A 40 0.38 -11.03 -5.89
CA LYS A 40 1.56 -11.19 -6.76
C LYS A 40 1.81 -9.93 -7.55
N ILE A 41 3.04 -9.43 -7.50
CA ILE A 41 3.50 -8.25 -8.23
C ILE A 41 4.94 -8.45 -8.68
N LYS A 42 5.23 -8.21 -9.97
CA LYS A 42 6.57 -8.36 -10.56
C LYS A 42 7.22 -9.70 -10.20
N GLY A 43 6.45 -10.79 -10.17
CA GLY A 43 6.94 -12.14 -9.83
C GLY A 43 7.14 -12.41 -8.33
N HIS A 44 6.97 -11.42 -7.46
CA HIS A 44 7.03 -11.57 -6.01
C HIS A 44 5.65 -11.84 -5.43
N THR A 45 5.57 -12.74 -4.43
CA THR A 45 4.32 -13.01 -3.69
C THR A 45 4.39 -12.39 -2.30
N ILE A 46 3.33 -11.69 -1.90
CA ILE A 46 3.12 -11.12 -0.56
C ILE A 46 1.87 -11.78 -0.01
N THR A 47 1.91 -12.21 1.25
CA THR A 47 0.76 -12.89 1.89
C THR A 47 0.23 -12.04 3.02
N PHE A 48 -1.04 -11.65 2.93
CA PHE A 48 -1.76 -10.94 3.98
C PHE A 48 -2.71 -11.91 4.69
N SER A 49 -2.81 -11.80 6.01
CA SER A 49 -3.85 -12.48 6.77
C SER A 49 -5.21 -11.78 6.59
N THR A 50 -6.30 -12.41 7.01
CA THR A 50 -7.62 -11.75 7.02
C THR A 50 -7.66 -10.49 7.89
N SER A 51 -6.90 -10.43 8.99
CA SER A 51 -6.85 -9.23 9.84
C SER A 51 -6.14 -8.06 9.16
N GLN A 52 -5.23 -8.34 8.23
CA GLN A 52 -4.50 -7.33 7.44
C GLN A 52 -5.22 -6.98 6.13
N PHE A 53 -6.50 -7.32 5.99
CA PHE A 53 -7.25 -7.07 4.76
C PHE A 53 -7.24 -5.59 4.34
N MET A 54 -7.44 -4.67 5.29
CA MET A 54 -7.40 -3.23 5.00
C MET A 54 -6.00 -2.78 4.58
N VAL A 55 -4.96 -3.29 5.23
CA VAL A 55 -3.56 -3.01 4.85
C VAL A 55 -3.28 -3.49 3.43
N MET A 56 -3.77 -4.67 3.05
CA MET A 56 -3.66 -5.18 1.69
C MET A 56 -4.34 -4.25 0.67
N MET A 57 -5.55 -3.78 0.97
CA MET A 57 -6.29 -2.86 0.11
C MET A 57 -5.53 -1.55 -0.08
N ASP A 58 -5.07 -0.96 1.03
CA ASP A 58 -4.30 0.29 1.04
C ASP A 58 -2.99 0.09 0.28
N PHE A 59 -2.30 -1.04 0.48
CA PHE A 59 -1.08 -1.41 -0.23
C PHE A 59 -1.30 -1.47 -1.75
N ILE A 60 -2.33 -2.17 -2.22
CA ILE A 60 -2.68 -2.24 -3.64
C ILE A 60 -3.02 -0.85 -4.18
N GLY A 61 -3.70 -0.02 -3.38
CA GLY A 61 -3.97 1.37 -3.70
C GLY A 61 -2.69 2.22 -3.86
N VAL A 62 -1.74 2.10 -2.93
CA VAL A 62 -0.44 2.80 -3.01
C VAL A 62 0.33 2.37 -4.25
N LEU A 63 0.36 1.07 -4.57
CA LEU A 63 0.99 0.58 -5.80
C LEU A 63 0.38 1.25 -7.03
N ARG A 64 -0.94 1.44 -7.06
CA ARG A 64 -1.62 2.09 -8.19
C ARG A 64 -1.29 3.59 -8.29
N TYR A 65 -1.12 4.27 -7.16
CA TYR A 65 -0.86 5.71 -7.10
C TYR A 65 0.62 6.08 -7.21
N CYS A 66 1.54 5.18 -6.83
CA CYS A 66 2.95 5.46 -6.91
C CYS A 66 3.39 5.68 -8.36
N THR A 67 4.32 6.59 -8.57
CA THR A 67 4.90 6.84 -9.89
C THR A 67 5.81 5.67 -10.30
N SER A 68 6.51 5.08 -9.33
CA SER A 68 7.26 3.85 -9.54
C SER A 68 7.45 3.07 -8.25
N PHE A 69 7.72 1.78 -8.40
CA PHE A 69 8.15 0.93 -7.30
C PHE A 69 9.11 -0.16 -7.76
N ASN A 70 10.00 -0.55 -6.85
CA ASN A 70 10.92 -1.67 -7.04
C ASN A 70 10.90 -2.59 -5.81
N ILE A 71 11.10 -3.89 -6.03
CA ILE A 71 11.25 -4.87 -4.96
C ILE A 71 12.70 -5.34 -4.98
N THR A 72 13.36 -5.26 -3.83
CA THR A 72 14.75 -5.67 -3.65
C THR A 72 14.87 -7.13 -3.22
N SER A 73 16.07 -7.69 -3.34
CA SER A 73 16.36 -9.07 -2.96
C SER A 73 16.15 -9.34 -1.46
N ASP A 74 16.29 -8.32 -0.61
CA ASP A 74 16.01 -8.38 0.83
C ASP A 74 14.50 -8.25 1.16
N ARG A 75 13.63 -8.41 0.16
CA ARG A 75 12.18 -8.46 0.32
C ARG A 75 11.58 -7.15 0.86
N LYS A 76 12.19 -6.03 0.49
CA LYS A 76 11.61 -4.70 0.70
C LYS A 76 11.04 -4.16 -0.60
N ILE A 77 9.99 -3.35 -0.47
CA ILE A 77 9.45 -2.57 -1.56
C ILE A 77 9.78 -1.10 -1.37
N HIS A 78 10.37 -0.50 -2.39
CA HIS A 78 10.64 0.92 -2.48
C HIS A 78 9.54 1.57 -3.32
N LEU A 79 8.81 2.51 -2.74
CA LEU A 79 7.65 3.18 -3.30
C LEU A 79 7.99 4.66 -3.52
N THR A 80 7.98 5.12 -4.76
CA THR A 80 8.18 6.54 -5.12
C THR A 80 6.87 7.15 -5.58
N LEU A 81 6.34 8.14 -4.86
CA LEU A 81 5.02 8.72 -5.16
C LEU A 81 5.11 9.99 -6.02
N ASP A 82 6.05 10.87 -5.72
CA ASP A 82 6.15 12.25 -6.25
C ASP A 82 7.45 12.51 -7.03
N LEU A 83 8.05 11.44 -7.58
CA LEU A 83 9.37 11.43 -8.26
C LEU A 83 10.56 11.84 -7.38
N LYS A 84 10.35 12.16 -6.10
CA LYS A 84 11.40 12.66 -5.20
C LYS A 84 11.56 11.78 -3.98
N ASN A 85 10.46 11.57 -3.25
CA ASN A 85 10.43 10.88 -1.98
C ASN A 85 10.19 9.39 -2.21
N THR A 86 11.07 8.58 -1.63
CA THR A 86 11.00 7.11 -1.67
C THR A 86 10.79 6.56 -0.27
N PHE A 87 9.77 5.72 -0.14
CA PHE A 87 9.43 5.02 1.11
C PHE A 87 9.77 3.54 0.96
N SER A 88 10.27 2.92 2.03
CA SER A 88 10.63 1.50 2.03
C SER A 88 9.79 0.77 3.05
N VAL A 89 9.23 -0.38 2.65
CA VAL A 89 8.42 -1.25 3.53
C VAL A 89 8.88 -2.70 3.39
N SER A 90 8.96 -3.43 4.50
CA SER A 90 9.21 -4.88 4.50
C SER A 90 8.01 -5.67 3.97
N LEU A 91 8.23 -6.66 3.10
CA LEU A 91 7.15 -7.48 2.53
C LEU A 91 6.85 -8.76 3.32
N ASP A 92 7.79 -9.25 4.12
CA ASP A 92 7.66 -10.53 4.82
C ASP A 92 7.27 -10.36 6.29
N ASN A 93 7.68 -9.25 6.92
CA ASN A 93 7.40 -8.95 8.32
C ASN A 93 7.07 -7.46 8.48
N MET A 94 5.89 -7.04 8.03
CA MET A 94 5.42 -5.67 8.24
C MET A 94 5.24 -5.40 9.73
N SER A 95 5.91 -4.37 10.22
CA SER A 95 5.66 -3.79 11.53
C SER A 95 4.36 -2.97 11.53
N ILE A 96 3.86 -2.61 12.72
CA ILE A 96 2.70 -1.73 12.84
C ILE A 96 2.98 -0.38 12.16
N GLU A 97 4.22 0.11 12.25
CA GLU A 97 4.65 1.33 11.59
C GLU A 97 4.66 1.19 10.06
N ASP A 98 5.04 0.04 9.52
CA ASP A 98 4.92 -0.23 8.08
C ASP A 98 3.45 -0.20 7.61
N GLU A 99 2.54 -0.80 8.37
CA GLU A 99 1.10 -0.77 8.07
C GLU A 99 0.54 0.65 8.12
N ASN A 100 0.94 1.44 9.12
CA ASN A 100 0.54 2.84 9.26
C ASN A 100 1.10 3.70 8.12
N LEU A 101 2.34 3.45 7.69
CA LEU A 101 2.95 4.12 6.56
C LEU A 101 2.16 3.83 5.27
N ILE A 102 1.86 2.55 4.99
CA ILE A 102 1.04 2.16 3.83
C ILE A 102 -0.31 2.90 3.82
N LYS A 103 -1.01 2.90 4.97
CA LYS A 103 -2.30 3.59 5.10
C LYS A 103 -2.17 5.09 4.88
N THR A 104 -1.13 5.71 5.44
CA THR A 104 -0.86 7.15 5.31
C THR A 104 -0.57 7.52 3.86
N LEU A 105 0.26 6.74 3.18
CA LEU A 105 0.56 6.93 1.76
C LEU A 105 -0.69 6.76 0.89
N PHE A 106 -1.53 5.76 1.17
CA PHE A 106 -2.76 5.53 0.40
C PHE A 106 -3.74 6.69 0.55
N VAL A 107 -4.10 7.02 1.80
CA VAL A 107 -5.09 8.04 2.10
C VAL A 107 -4.58 9.41 1.67
N GLY A 108 -3.31 9.73 1.95
CA GLY A 108 -2.68 10.97 1.50
C GLY A 108 -2.73 11.12 -0.01
N SER A 109 -2.32 10.09 -0.76
CA SER A 109 -2.35 10.10 -2.23
C SER A 109 -3.76 10.29 -2.78
N ARG A 110 -4.74 9.58 -2.21
CA ARG A 110 -6.15 9.67 -2.60
C ARG A 110 -6.70 11.09 -2.47
N TYR A 111 -6.21 11.88 -1.52
CA TYR A 111 -6.67 13.24 -1.26
C TYR A 111 -5.70 14.34 -1.74
N GLY A 112 -4.69 13.97 -2.53
CA GLY A 112 -3.74 14.90 -3.15
C GLY A 112 -2.73 15.50 -2.17
N ALA A 113 -2.35 14.77 -1.12
CA ALA A 113 -1.30 15.19 -0.21
C ALA A 113 0.09 15.07 -0.85
N ASN A 114 0.95 16.04 -0.56
CA ASN A 114 2.38 15.93 -0.77
C ASN A 114 3.02 15.19 0.42
N PHE A 115 4.12 14.48 0.17
CA PHE A 115 4.89 13.80 1.20
C PHE A 115 6.29 14.37 1.22
N GLU A 116 6.79 14.73 2.39
CA GLU A 116 8.15 15.21 2.56
C GLU A 116 8.86 14.36 3.62
N THR A 117 10.14 14.10 3.41
CA THR A 117 10.97 13.30 4.33
C THR A 117 11.96 14.15 5.13
N GLN A 118 12.02 15.45 4.84
CA GLN A 118 12.86 16.43 5.52
C GLN A 118 11.98 17.44 6.26
N ASN A 119 12.59 18.15 7.21
CA ASN A 119 11.90 19.26 7.86
C ASN A 119 11.71 20.40 6.84
N ILE A 120 10.48 20.90 6.72
CA ILE A 120 10.09 21.91 5.73
C ILE A 120 9.50 23.15 6.39
N ASP A 121 9.59 24.29 5.72
CA ASP A 121 8.75 25.45 6.03
C ASP A 121 7.42 25.30 5.31
N PHE A 122 6.36 24.94 6.04
CA PHE A 122 5.02 24.74 5.49
C PHE A 122 4.47 25.94 4.70
N LYS A 123 4.98 27.17 4.93
CA LYS A 123 4.58 28.34 4.13
C LYS A 123 4.94 28.21 2.65
N GLN A 124 5.90 27.35 2.31
CA GLN A 124 6.36 27.10 0.95
C GLN A 124 5.65 25.90 0.29
N PHE A 125 4.76 25.22 1.01
CA PHE A 125 4.11 23.99 0.57
C PHE A 125 2.59 24.12 0.55
N ARG A 126 1.93 23.16 -0.09
CA ARG A 126 0.46 23.10 -0.11
C ARG A 126 -0.07 22.75 1.27
N ASP A 127 -1.29 23.19 1.57
CA ASP A 127 -2.01 22.90 2.82
C ASP A 127 -2.04 21.41 3.19
N LYS A 128 -2.07 20.53 2.19
CA LYS A 128 -2.02 19.08 2.37
C LYS A 128 -0.61 18.56 2.16
N THR A 129 0.30 18.84 3.09
CA THR A 129 1.65 18.28 3.08
C THR A 129 1.90 17.52 4.37
N LEU A 130 2.36 16.28 4.26
CA LEU A 130 2.70 15.44 5.40
C LEU A 130 4.21 15.25 5.46
N VAL A 131 4.80 15.55 6.60
CA VAL A 131 6.21 15.25 6.88
C VAL A 131 6.28 13.89 7.56
N ILE A 132 6.95 12.94 6.91
CA ILE A 132 7.17 11.58 7.40
C ILE A 132 8.63 11.50 7.87
N ILE A 133 8.82 11.37 9.18
CA ILE A 133 10.14 11.33 9.81
C ILE A 133 10.54 9.90 10.13
N GLU A 134 11.83 9.58 9.99
CA GLU A 134 12.36 8.28 10.42
C GLU A 134 13.00 8.40 11.81
N LYS A 135 12.59 7.52 12.73
CA LYS A 135 13.21 7.38 14.05
C LYS A 135 13.41 5.91 14.36
N ASN A 136 14.64 5.54 14.74
CA ASN A 136 15.01 4.15 15.06
C ASN A 136 14.69 3.15 13.91
N GLY A 137 14.87 3.55 12.66
CA GLY A 137 14.61 2.69 11.49
C GLY A 137 13.14 2.52 11.13
N LYS A 138 12.24 3.31 11.73
CA LYS A 138 10.80 3.28 11.49
C LYS A 138 10.31 4.66 11.02
N LYS A 139 9.44 4.66 10.03
CA LYS A 139 8.81 5.86 9.44
C LYS A 139 7.36 5.99 9.88
#